data_AF-D4IN47-F1
#
_entry.id   AF-D4IN47-F1
#
_cell.length_a   1.000
_cell.length_b   1.000
_cell.length_c   1.000
_cell.angle_alpha   90.00
_cell.angle_beta   90.00
_cell.angle_gamma   90.00
#
_symmetry.space_group_name_H-M   'P 1'
#
loop_
_entity.id
_entity.type
_entity.pdbx_description
1 polymer ?
#
loop_
_entity_poly.entity_id
_entity_poly.type
_entity_poly.pdbx_seq_one_letter_code
_entity_poly.pdbx_strand_id
1 'polypeptide(L)'
;MEKEKRTEEAIQVFRKMLVEEFGIKSTEQFFSTEGEDMAVIYESMKVEQENFNLTDEETNAVLDIIFDELDAQNADNKQQTD
;
A
#
# COMPACT_ATOMS: atom_id res chain seq x y z
N MET A 1 -16.56 0.43 -14.84
CA MET A 1 -15.60 -0.24 -15.74
C MET A 1 -14.25 0.47 -15.81
N GLU A 2 -14.09 1.65 -16.43
CA GLU A 2 -12.75 2.28 -16.51
C GLU A 2 -12.18 2.68 -15.15
N LYS A 3 -13.00 3.24 -14.26
CA LYS A 3 -12.57 3.59 -12.89
C LYS A 3 -12.19 2.37 -12.06
N GLU A 4 -12.99 1.30 -12.09
CA GLU A 4 -12.73 0.07 -11.34
C GLU A 4 -11.44 -0.60 -11.81
N LYS A 5 -11.25 -0.73 -13.13
CA LYS A 5 -10.04 -1.29 -13.71
C LYS A 5 -8.79 -0.48 -13.33
N ARG A 6 -8.90 0.86 -13.35
CA ARG A 6 -7.84 1.76 -12.91
C ARG A 6 -7.50 1.57 -11.43
N THR A 7 -8.52 1.41 -10.57
CA THR A 7 -8.31 1.15 -9.14
C THR A 7 -7.63 -0.21 -8.92
N GLU A 8 -8.03 -1.26 -9.65
CA GLU A 8 -7.38 -2.58 -9.58
C GLU A 8 -5.90 -2.54 -10.02
N GLU A 9 -5.59 -1.83 -11.11
CA GLU A 9 -4.22 -1.63 -11.57
C GLU A 9 -3.40 -0.80 -10.57
N ALA A 10 -3.99 0.25 -9.99
CA ALA A 10 -3.35 1.05 -8.96
C ALA A 10 -3.04 0.21 -7.71
N ILE A 11 -3.96 -0.65 -7.25
CA ILE A 11 -3.71 -1.56 -6.12
C ILE A 11 -2.48 -2.44 -6.39
N GLN A 12 -2.35 -3.00 -7.59
CA GLN A 12 -1.20 -3.85 -7.93
C GLN A 12 0.12 -3.06 -7.92
N VAL A 13 0.14 -1.85 -8.47
CA VAL A 13 1.34 -1.01 -8.51
C VAL A 13 1.72 -0.52 -7.12
N PHE A 14 0.76 0.00 -6.34
CA PHE A 14 1.01 0.45 -4.97
C PHE A 14 1.47 -0.72 -4.08
N ARG A 15 0.85 -1.90 -4.23
CA ARG A 15 1.26 -3.09 -3.48
C ARG A 15 2.69 -3.50 -3.82
N LYS A 16 3.04 -3.52 -5.11
CA LYS A 16 4.40 -3.86 -5.53
C LYS A 16 5.42 -2.88 -4.93
N MET A 17 5.17 -1.58 -5.07
CA MET A 17 6.01 -0.53 -4.50
C MET A 17 6.18 -0.72 -2.98
N LEU A 18 5.07 -0.77 -2.22
CA LEU A 18 5.12 -0.84 -0.77
C LEU A 18 5.73 -2.15 -0.25
N VAL A 19 5.34 -3.29 -0.81
CA VAL A 19 5.70 -4.61 -0.28
C VAL A 19 7.01 -5.13 -0.88
N GLU A 20 7.18 -5.05 -2.19
CA GLU A 20 8.36 -5.63 -2.87
C GLU A 20 9.55 -4.66 -2.84
N GLU A 21 9.32 -3.37 -3.05
CA GLU A 21 10.42 -2.38 -3.16
C GLU A 21 10.80 -1.82 -1.79
N PHE A 22 9.81 -1.44 -0.98
CA PHE A 22 10.04 -0.88 0.36
C PHE A 22 9.98 -1.90 1.50
N GLY A 23 9.55 -3.14 1.23
CA GLY A 23 9.54 -4.19 2.25
C GLY A 23 8.55 -3.95 3.40
N ILE A 24 7.48 -3.20 3.16
CA ILE A 24 6.39 -2.96 4.12
C ILE A 24 5.56 -4.24 4.26
N LYS A 25 5.51 -4.79 5.47
CA LYS A 25 4.82 -6.06 5.76
C LYS A 25 3.55 -5.89 6.56
N SER A 26 3.34 -4.73 7.17
CA SER A 26 2.15 -4.43 7.97
C SER A 26 1.89 -2.93 8.00
N THR A 27 0.65 -2.60 8.34
CA THR A 27 0.20 -1.23 8.59
C THR A 27 1.04 -0.57 9.69
N GLU A 28 1.33 -1.30 10.77
CA GLU A 28 2.16 -0.83 11.88
C GLU A 28 3.58 -0.47 11.43
N GLN A 29 4.21 -1.30 10.58
CA GLN A 29 5.55 -1.03 10.06
C GLN A 29 5.55 0.24 9.19
N PHE A 30 4.54 0.42 8.35
CA PHE A 30 4.38 1.62 7.53
C PHE A 30 4.34 2.88 8.39
N PHE A 31 3.48 2.90 9.41
CA PHE A 31 3.37 4.07 10.32
C PHE A 31 4.56 4.24 11.28
N SER A 32 5.35 3.19 11.50
CA SER A 32 6.58 3.25 12.28
C SER A 32 7.80 3.64 11.44
N THR A 33 7.64 3.77 10.11
CA THR A 33 8.71 4.23 9.23
C THR A 33 8.85 5.73 9.38
N GLU A 34 10.07 6.20 9.67
CA GLU A 34 10.37 7.60 9.95
C GLU A 34 11.58 8.07 9.13
N GLY A 35 11.79 9.39 9.07
CA GLY A 35 12.99 9.97 8.48
C GLY A 35 13.04 9.85 6.95
N GLU A 36 14.22 9.57 6.42
CA GLU A 36 14.48 9.54 4.97
C GLU A 36 13.68 8.45 4.26
N ASP A 37 13.56 7.26 4.86
CA ASP A 37 12.81 6.15 4.27
C ASP A 37 11.33 6.52 4.08
N MET A 38 10.73 7.21 5.05
CA MET A 38 9.34 7.66 4.94
C MET A 38 9.17 8.74 3.87
N ALA A 39 10.13 9.64 3.73
CA ALA A 39 10.11 10.66 2.69
C ALA A 39 10.14 10.03 1.29
N VAL A 40 11.01 9.04 1.07
CA VAL A 40 11.13 8.33 -0.22
C VAL A 40 9.85 7.56 -0.56
N ILE A 41 9.23 6.91 0.44
CA ILE A 41 7.96 6.22 0.26
C ILE A 41 6.86 7.21 -0.16
N TYR A 42 6.72 8.34 0.53
CA TYR A 42 5.72 9.35 0.17
C TYR A 42 5.94 9.97 -1.20
N GLU A 43 7.20 10.26 -1.57
CA GLU A 43 7.53 10.77 -2.90
C GLU A 43 7.16 9.75 -3.99
N SER A 44 7.47 8.47 -3.78
CA SER A 44 7.12 7.40 -4.71
C SER A 44 5.60 7.21 -4.82
N MET A 45 4.89 7.27 -3.70
CA MET A 45 3.42 7.23 -3.70
C MET A 45 2.80 8.41 -4.45
N LYS A 46 3.38 9.60 -4.33
CA LYS A 46 2.90 10.79 -5.06
C LYS A 46 3.08 10.64 -6.57
N VAL A 47 4.19 10.06 -7.01
CA VAL A 47 4.40 9.74 -8.44
C VAL A 47 3.32 8.79 -8.95
N GLU A 48 3.04 7.71 -8.22
CA GLU A 48 2.00 6.76 -8.67
C GLU A 48 0.59 7.34 -8.57
N GLN A 49 0.29 8.15 -7.56
CA GLN A 49 -0.97 8.89 -7.47
C GLN A 49 -1.18 9.75 -8.74
N GLU A 50 -0.14 10.47 -9.19
CA GLU A 50 -0.19 11.28 -10.40
C GLU A 50 -0.31 10.43 -11.68
N ASN A 51 0.43 9.32 -11.79
CA ASN A 51 0.39 8.40 -12.92
C ASN A 51 -1.02 7.85 -13.16
N PHE A 52 -1.74 7.51 -12.09
CA PHE A 52 -3.11 6.99 -12.15
C PHE A 52 -4.18 8.09 -12.08
N ASN A 53 -3.78 9.35 -11.94
CA ASN A 53 -4.69 10.50 -11.74
C ASN A 53 -5.71 10.23 -10.62
N LEU A 54 -5.21 9.76 -9.47
CA LEU A 54 -6.00 9.44 -8.29
C LEU A 54 -6.18 10.68 -7.41
N THR A 55 -7.38 10.86 -6.87
CA THR A 55 -7.59 11.81 -5.78
C THR A 55 -6.94 11.27 -4.50
N ASP A 56 -6.76 12.14 -3.50
CA ASP A 56 -6.27 11.69 -2.19
C ASP A 56 -7.22 10.65 -1.56
N GLU A 57 -8.54 10.79 -1.75
CA GLU A 57 -9.54 9.83 -1.30
C GLU A 57 -9.41 8.47 -2.02
N GLU A 58 -9.24 8.49 -3.35
CA GLU A 58 -9.03 7.26 -4.13
C GLU A 58 -7.70 6.59 -3.75
N THR A 59 -6.67 7.37 -3.44
CA THR A 59 -5.37 6.86 -2.98
C THR A 59 -5.49 6.20 -1.61
N ASN A 60 -6.18 6.83 -0.66
CA ASN A 60 -6.43 6.25 0.66
C ASN A 60 -7.23 4.95 0.56
N ALA A 61 -8.25 4.89 -0.30
CA ALA A 61 -9.01 3.66 -0.51
C ALA A 61 -8.15 2.51 -1.09
N VAL A 62 -7.18 2.82 -1.96
CA VAL A 62 -6.20 1.83 -2.46
C VAL A 62 -5.31 1.33 -1.32
N LEU A 63 -4.83 2.24 -0.45
CA LEU A 63 -3.99 1.90 0.69
C LEU A 63 -4.74 1.04 1.72
N ASP A 64 -5.99 1.40 2.04
CA ASP A 64 -6.82 0.64 2.98
C ASP A 64 -6.97 -0.82 2.54
N ILE A 65 -7.23 -1.06 1.25
CA ILE A 65 -7.33 -2.42 0.70
C ILE A 65 -6.01 -3.19 0.88
N ILE A 66 -4.88 -2.56 0.59
CA ILE A 66 -3.56 -3.20 0.70
C ILE A 66 -3.25 -3.52 2.17
N PHE A 67 -3.51 -2.59 3.07
CA PHE A 67 -3.23 -2.73 4.50
C PHE A 67 -4.14 -3.75 5.17
N ASP A 68 -5.44 -3.78 4.84
CA ASP A 68 -6.36 -4.82 5.30
C ASP A 68 -5.89 -6.22 4.87
N GLU A 69 -5.41 -6.37 3.63
CA GLU A 69 -4.86 -7.64 3.14
C GLU A 69 -3.57 -8.05 3.86
N LEU A 70 -2.67 -7.11 4.15
CA LEU A 70 -1.42 -7.38 4.87
C LEU A 70 -1.70 -7.78 6.32
N ASP A 71 -2.59 -7.07 7.01
CA ASP A 71 -2.92 -7.34 8.40
C ASP A 71 -3.68 -8.68 8.53
N ALA A 72 -4.56 -9.01 7.59
CA ALA A 72 -5.21 -10.33 7.53
C ALA A 72 -4.20 -11.47 7.36
N GLN A 73 -3.24 -11.34 6.43
CA GLN A 73 -2.17 -12.33 6.24
C GLN A 73 -1.32 -12.52 7.49
N ASN A 74 -1.01 -11.44 8.21
CA ASN A 74 -0.24 -11.49 9.45
C ASN A 74 -1.02 -12.13 10.60
N ALA A 75 -2.34 -11.90 10.67
CA ALA A 75 -3.21 -12.53 11.67
C ALA A 75 -3.33 -14.05 11.46
N ASP A 76 -3.50 -14.49 10.21
CA ASP A 76 -3.60 -15.91 9.86
C ASP A 76 -2.29 -16.67 10.12
N ASN A 77 -1.15 -16.06 9.79
CA ASN A 77 0.17 -16.66 10.08
C ASN A 77 0.41 -16.87 11.58
N LYS A 78 -0.11 -15.98 12.43
CA LYS A 78 0.03 -16.09 13.89
C LYS A 78 -0.79 -17.25 14.49
N GLN A 79 -1.95 -17.55 13.90
CA GLN A 79 -2.82 -18.65 14.36
C GLN A 79 -2.34 -20.05 13.96
N GLN A 80 -1.46 -20.16 12.95
CA GLN A 80 -0.94 -21.46 12.49
C GLN A 80 0.32 -21.93 13.25
N THR A 81 0.94 -21.04 14.04
CA THR A 81 2.17 -21.31 14.80
C THR A 81 1.94 -21.62 16.28
N ASP A 82 0.70 -21.53 16.77
CA ASP A 82 0.25 -21.90 18.13
C ASP A 82 -0.43 -23.28 18.13
#